data_AF-A0A239WI19-F1
#
_entry.id   AF-A0A239WI19-F1
#
_cell.length_a   1.000
_cell.length_b   1.000
_cell.length_c   1.000
_cell.angle_alpha   90.00
_cell.angle_beta   90.00
_cell.angle_gamma   90.00
#
_symmetry.space_group_name_H-M   'P 1'
#
loop_
_entity.id
_entity.type
_entity.pdbx_description
1 polymer ?
#
loop_
_entity_poly.entity_id
_entity_poly.type
_entity_poly.pdbx_seq_one_letter_code
_entity_poly.pdbx_strand_id
1 'polypeptide(L)'
;MDPNYGPAYQNMTYLLMDLDNDSKYIDQYNALRKAQKSAEANKIMEARRARFAKALPYAEKWYAAEPNNIDAVSLLKGLYQTTRNEAKFQEFKAKEAAMQKK
;
A
#
# COMPACT_ATOMS: atom_id res chain seq x y z
N MET A 1 -16.25 1.22 -25.74
CA MET A 1 -15.33 0.62 -24.75
C MET A 1 -14.87 1.76 -23.87
N ASP A 2 -15.18 1.72 -22.58
CA ASP A 2 -14.70 2.72 -21.64
C ASP A 2 -13.23 2.39 -21.33
N PRO A 3 -12.25 3.22 -21.73
CA PRO A 3 -10.84 2.93 -21.51
C PRO A 3 -10.39 3.18 -20.06
N ASN A 4 -11.34 3.32 -19.12
CA ASN A 4 -11.02 3.47 -17.71
C ASN A 4 -10.48 2.16 -17.13
N TYR A 5 -9.16 2.00 -17.19
CA TYR A 5 -8.43 0.90 -16.56
C TYR A 5 -8.30 1.04 -15.04
N GLY A 6 -8.90 2.07 -14.42
CA GLY A 6 -8.87 2.31 -12.96
C GLY A 6 -9.21 1.06 -12.13
N PRO A 7 -10.38 0.43 -12.33
CA PRO A 7 -10.74 -0.80 -11.63
C PRO A 7 -9.78 -1.97 -11.88
N ALA A 8 -9.21 -2.07 -13.09
CA ALA A 8 -8.24 -3.12 -13.40
C ALA A 8 -6.92 -2.91 -12.63
N TYR A 9 -6.43 -1.67 -12.58
CA TYR A 9 -5.24 -1.32 -11.81
C TYR A 9 -5.46 -1.48 -10.30
N GLN A 10 -6.64 -1.13 -9.80
CA GLN A 10 -7.03 -1.37 -8.40
C GLN A 10 -6.96 -2.86 -8.07
N ASN A 11 -7.63 -3.71 -8.87
CA ASN A 11 -7.64 -5.16 -8.65
C ASN A 11 -6.24 -5.76 -8.67
N MET A 12 -5.39 -5.36 -9.63
CA MET A 12 -3.99 -5.80 -9.68
C MET A 12 -3.20 -5.36 -8.45
N THR A 13 -3.45 -4.14 -7.95
CA THR A 13 -2.78 -3.62 -6.75
C THR A 13 -3.14 -4.48 -5.53
N TYR A 14 -4.42 -4.75 -5.31
CA TYR A 14 -4.87 -5.57 -4.17
C TYR A 14 -4.37 -7.01 -4.24
N LEU A 15 -4.38 -7.60 -5.43
CA LEU A 15 -3.83 -8.95 -5.66
C LEU A 15 -2.34 -9.00 -5.32
N LEU A 16 -1.55 -8.03 -5.78
CA LEU A 16 -0.09 -8.01 -5.55
C LEU A 16 0.29 -7.70 -4.09
N MET A 17 -0.55 -6.93 -3.39
CA MET A 17 -0.40 -6.70 -1.96
C MET A 17 -0.73 -7.96 -1.13
N ASP A 18 -1.45 -8.92 -1.72
CA ASP A 18 -2.03 -10.06 -1.01
C ASP A 18 -2.92 -9.58 0.15
N LEU A 19 -3.81 -8.62 -0.16
CA LEU A 19 -4.58 -7.85 0.83
C LEU A 19 -5.44 -8.76 1.72
N ASP A 20 -5.97 -9.86 1.17
CA ASP A 20 -6.77 -10.85 1.89
C ASP A 20 -5.99 -11.55 3.01
N ASN A 21 -4.65 -11.61 2.90
CA ASN A 21 -3.77 -12.25 3.89
C ASN A 21 -2.88 -11.25 4.64
N ASP A 22 -2.90 -9.94 4.33
CA ASP A 22 -2.00 -8.97 4.97
C ASP A 22 -2.14 -8.96 6.50
N SER A 23 -3.37 -9.08 7.01
CA SER A 23 -3.65 -9.19 8.44
C SER A 23 -2.94 -10.38 9.10
N LYS A 24 -2.93 -11.55 8.46
CA LYS A 24 -2.26 -12.75 8.96
C LYS A 24 -0.75 -12.56 9.05
N TYR A 25 -0.14 -11.85 8.10
CA TYR A 25 1.29 -11.53 8.16
C TYR A 25 1.60 -10.56 9.31
N ILE A 26 0.73 -9.57 9.56
CA ILE A 26 0.88 -8.65 10.70
C ILE A 26 0.73 -9.39 12.03
N ASP A 27 -0.25 -10.29 12.14
CA ASP A 27 -0.45 -11.13 13.32
C ASP A 27 0.77 -12.02 13.58
N GLN A 28 1.31 -12.64 12.52
CA GLN A 28 2.54 -13.42 12.60
C GLN A 28 3.73 -12.57 13.06
N TYR A 29 3.90 -11.37 12.52
CA TYR A 29 4.92 -10.41 12.96
C TYR A 29 4.78 -10.11 14.45
N ASN A 30 3.58 -9.76 14.91
CA ASN A 30 3.31 -9.43 16.31
C ASN A 30 3.59 -10.61 17.25
N ALA A 31 3.19 -11.82 16.86
CA ALA A 31 3.46 -13.04 17.61
C ALA A 31 4.97 -13.31 17.74
N LEU A 32 5.74 -13.15 16.66
CA LEU A 32 7.19 -13.29 16.67
C LEU A 32 7.87 -12.23 17.54
N ARG A 33 7.41 -10.98 17.49
CA ARG A 33 7.89 -9.90 18.37
C ARG A 33 7.63 -10.22 19.84
N LYS A 34 6.43 -10.72 20.18
CA LYS A 34 6.08 -11.15 21.54
C LYS A 34 6.95 -12.31 22.03
N ALA A 35 7.32 -13.21 21.12
CA ALA A 35 8.24 -14.32 21.40
C ALA A 35 9.74 -13.91 21.36
N GLN A 36 10.05 -12.62 21.29
CA GLN A 36 11.41 -12.07 21.18
C GLN A 36 12.22 -12.56 19.96
N LYS A 37 11.54 -13.13 18.95
CA LYS A 37 12.10 -13.62 17.67
C LYS A 37 12.25 -12.51 16.65
N SER A 38 13.15 -11.58 16.94
CA SER A 38 13.29 -10.33 16.17
C SER A 38 13.76 -10.56 14.73
N ALA A 39 14.64 -11.54 14.49
CA ALA A 39 15.14 -11.82 13.15
C ALA A 39 14.03 -12.34 12.21
N GLU A 40 13.20 -13.26 12.70
CA GLU A 40 12.08 -13.82 11.98
C GLU A 40 10.99 -12.77 11.77
N ALA A 41 10.70 -11.95 12.79
CA ALA A 41 9.75 -10.84 12.66
C ALA A 41 10.19 -9.88 11.54
N ASN A 42 11.47 -9.54 11.47
CA ASN A 42 12.01 -8.67 10.42
C ASN A 42 11.80 -9.27 9.02
N LYS A 43 12.00 -10.58 8.84
CA LYS A 43 11.74 -11.26 7.56
C LYS A 43 10.30 -11.12 7.09
N ILE A 44 9.33 -11.16 8.00
CA ILE A 44 7.90 -10.96 7.67
C ILE A 44 7.67 -9.54 7.11
N MET A 45 8.26 -8.52 7.75
CA MET A 45 8.11 -7.13 7.31
C MET A 45 8.88 -6.82 6.02
N GLU A 46 10.03 -7.46 5.80
CA GLU A 46 10.76 -7.39 4.54
C GLU A 46 9.95 -8.00 3.38
N ALA A 47 9.35 -9.18 3.59
CA ALA A 47 8.46 -9.80 2.62
C ALA A 47 7.24 -8.92 2.32
N ARG A 48 6.64 -8.31 3.35
CA ARG A 48 5.55 -7.33 3.18
C ARG A 48 5.97 -6.13 2.34
N ARG A 49 7.13 -5.55 2.63
CA ARG A 49 7.66 -4.43 1.82
C ARG A 49 7.89 -4.85 0.37
N ALA A 50 8.44 -6.03 0.13
CA ALA A 50 8.67 -6.53 -1.22
C ALA A 50 7.36 -6.71 -2.01
N ARG A 51 6.29 -7.24 -1.38
CA ARG A 51 4.96 -7.29 -2.00
C ARG A 51 4.43 -5.90 -2.34
N PHE A 52 4.53 -4.97 -1.40
CA PHE A 52 4.02 -3.60 -1.57
C PHE A 52 4.81 -2.83 -2.65
N ALA A 53 6.11 -3.05 -2.76
CA ALA A 53 6.94 -2.50 -3.84
C ALA A 53 6.52 -3.02 -5.22
N LYS A 54 6.09 -4.28 -5.34
CA LYS A 54 5.55 -4.83 -6.60
C LYS A 54 4.17 -4.26 -6.96
N ALA A 55 3.35 -3.95 -5.95
CA ALA A 55 2.03 -3.36 -6.16
C ALA A 55 2.09 -1.86 -6.51
N LEU A 56 3.15 -1.16 -6.09
CA LEU A 56 3.28 0.29 -6.21
C LEU A 56 3.04 0.83 -7.64
N PRO A 57 3.63 0.27 -8.72
CA PRO A 57 3.40 0.80 -10.07
C PRO A 57 1.94 0.68 -10.54
N TYR A 58 1.18 -0.29 -10.03
CA TYR A 58 -0.23 -0.46 -10.36
C TYR A 58 -1.10 0.52 -9.56
N ALA A 59 -0.74 0.78 -8.30
CA ALA A 59 -1.39 1.82 -7.50
C ALA A 59 -1.20 3.21 -8.11
N GLU A 60 0.00 3.50 -8.63
CA GLU A 60 0.30 4.76 -9.34
C GLU A 60 -0.54 4.90 -10.60
N LYS A 61 -0.70 3.82 -11.38
CA LYS A 61 -1.58 3.81 -12.56
C LYS A 61 -3.06 3.95 -12.20
N TRP A 62 -3.50 3.35 -11.09
CA TRP A 62 -4.86 3.54 -10.58
C TRP A 62 -5.11 5.02 -10.25
N TYR A 63 -4.22 5.65 -9.48
CA TYR A 63 -4.31 7.08 -9.19
C TYR A 63 -4.24 7.95 -10.45
N ALA A 64 -3.42 7.60 -11.44
CA ALA A 64 -3.36 8.32 -12.70
C ALA A 64 -4.68 8.25 -13.49
N ALA A 65 -5.38 7.11 -13.43
CA ALA A 65 -6.71 6.94 -14.03
C ALA A 65 -7.81 7.67 -13.23
N GLU A 66 -7.69 7.70 -11.90
CA GLU A 66 -8.69 8.25 -10.99
C GLU A 66 -8.07 9.20 -9.95
N PRO A 67 -7.55 10.38 -10.36
CA PRO A 67 -6.78 11.26 -9.48
C PRO A 67 -7.60 11.90 -8.34
N ASN A 68 -8.94 11.86 -8.47
CA ASN A 68 -9.87 12.34 -7.46
C ASN A 68 -10.43 11.22 -6.57
N ASN A 69 -9.95 9.98 -6.74
CA ASN A 69 -10.33 8.86 -5.87
C ASN A 69 -9.50 8.91 -4.57
N ILE A 70 -10.16 9.18 -3.44
CA ILE A 70 -9.49 9.25 -2.15
C ILE A 70 -8.88 7.91 -1.73
N ASP A 71 -9.48 6.78 -2.12
CA ASP A 71 -8.97 5.45 -1.79
C ASP A 71 -7.62 5.19 -2.47
N ALA A 72 -7.47 5.62 -3.73
CA ALA A 72 -6.21 5.53 -4.46
C ALA A 72 -5.11 6.38 -3.79
N VAL A 73 -5.47 7.59 -3.33
CA VAL A 73 -4.57 8.49 -2.61
C VAL A 73 -4.16 7.91 -1.25
N SER A 74 -5.12 7.42 -0.47
CA SER A 74 -4.89 6.80 0.83
C SER A 74 -4.04 5.54 0.72
N LEU A 75 -4.28 4.70 -0.29
CA LEU A 75 -3.49 3.51 -0.55
C LEU A 75 -2.05 3.86 -0.91
N LEU A 76 -1.84 4.81 -1.83
CA LEU A 76 -0.50 5.26 -2.22
C LEU A 76 0.27 5.84 -1.04
N LYS A 77 -0.38 6.64 -0.19
CA LYS A 77 0.22 7.12 1.07
C LYS A 77 0.76 5.94 1.91
N GLY A 78 -0.04 4.90 2.14
CA GLY A 78 0.37 3.72 2.91
C GLY A 78 1.47 2.89 2.23
N LEU A 79 1.44 2.77 0.90
CA LEU A 79 2.47 2.09 0.11
C LEU A 79 3.80 2.83 0.19
N TYR A 80 3.82 4.16 0.05
CA TYR A 80 5.03 4.97 0.17
C TYR A 80 5.60 4.93 1.60
N GLN A 81 4.75 4.92 2.62
CA GLN A 81 5.20 4.71 4.00
C GLN A 81 5.88 3.34 4.17
N THR A 82 5.26 2.27 3.66
CA THR A 82 5.79 0.90 3.80
C THR A 82 7.09 0.69 3.01
N THR A 83 7.18 1.28 1.82
CA THR A 83 8.36 1.22 0.94
C THR A 83 9.44 2.23 1.30
N ARG A 84 9.23 3.04 2.35
CA ARG A 84 10.15 4.08 2.85
C ARG A 84 10.46 5.20 1.86
N ASN A 85 9.47 5.57 1.03
CA ASN A 85 9.55 6.76 0.19
C ASN A 85 8.93 7.96 0.91
N GLU A 86 9.71 8.60 1.77
CA GLU A 86 9.24 9.67 2.66
C GLU A 86 8.71 10.89 1.90
N ALA A 87 9.39 11.29 0.81
CA ALA A 87 8.96 12.44 0.01
C ALA A 87 7.55 12.21 -0.58
N LYS A 88 7.32 11.04 -1.16
CA LYS A 88 6.00 10.68 -1.70
C LYS A 88 4.96 10.45 -0.62
N PHE A 89 5.35 9.91 0.54
CA PHE A 89 4.46 9.80 1.69
C PHE A 89 3.93 11.18 2.12
N GLN A 90 4.80 12.17 2.29
CA GLN A 90 4.39 13.53 2.66
C GLN A 90 3.54 14.19 1.58
N GLU A 91 3.88 14.01 0.30
CA GLU A 91 3.08 14.48 -0.83
C GLU A 91 1.64 13.93 -0.76
N PHE A 92 1.49 12.62 -0.60
CA PHE A 92 0.17 11.98 -0.59
C PHE A 92 -0.60 12.20 0.73
N LYS A 93 0.10 12.36 1.86
CA LYS A 93 -0.52 12.80 3.12
C LYS A 93 -1.14 14.18 2.98
N ALA A 94 -0.44 15.14 2.36
CA ALA A 94 -0.96 16.47 2.11
C ALA A 94 -2.16 16.45 1.14
N LYS A 95 -2.08 15.66 0.07
CA LYS A 95 -3.19 15.48 -0.88
C LYS A 95 -4.45 14.93 -0.22
N GLU A 96 -4.32 13.84 0.54
CA GLU A 96 -5.45 13.24 1.26
C GLU A 96 -6.11 14.24 2.20
N ALA A 97 -5.31 14.97 2.99
CA ALA A 97 -5.82 16.00 3.90
C ALA A 97 -6.52 17.16 3.18
N ALA A 98 -6.10 17.50 1.95
CA ALA A 98 -6.77 18.51 1.14
C ALA A 98 -8.11 18.02 0.58
N MET A 99 -8.23 16.73 0.26
CA MET A 99 -9.48 16.13 -0.24
C MET A 99 -10.54 16.00 0.85
N GLN A 100 -10.15 15.70 2.09
CA GLN A 100 -11.08 15.56 3.23
C GLN A 100 -11.66 16.90 3.73
N LYS A 101 -11.07 18.03 3.34
CA LYS A 101 -11.53 19.37 3.72
C LYS A 101 -12.56 19.97 2.74
N LYS A 102 -12.82 19.29 1.63
CA LYS A 102 -13.81 19.69 0.61
C LYS A 102 -15.13 18.98 0.88
#